data_AF-A0A7S0ENP5-F1
#
_entry.id   AF-A0A7S0ENP5-F1
#
_cell.length_a   1.000
_cell.length_b   1.000
_cell.length_c   1.000
_cell.angle_alpha   90.00
_cell.angle_beta   90.00
_cell.angle_gamma   90.00
#
_symmetry.space_group_name_H-M   'P 1'
#
loop_
_entity.id
_entity.type
_entity.pdbx_description
1 polymer ?
#
loop_
_entity_poly.entity_id
_entity_poly.type
_entity_poly.pdbx_seq_one_letter_code
_entity_poly.pdbx_strand_id
1 'polypeptide(L)'
;VCAQVPGLARYAIELRGPAPSRERRVVRLYWYSRWVDFPSSASIGSKPFFSNAWSVLHMALHILPLLAEVGSAHWAVCHCSAGVGRTGTLIALLSLLQHVARSPPASSLDEAVRHTIECMRERRLWMVK
;
A
#
# COMPACT_ATOMS: atom_id res chain seq x y z
N VAL A 1 19.02 -0.07 -12.22
CA VAL A 1 18.69 -1.36 -11.60
C VAL A 1 17.66 -1.09 -10.52
N CYS A 2 16.39 -1.42 -10.74
CA CYS A 2 15.37 -1.27 -9.71
C CYS A 2 15.70 -2.29 -8.61
N ALA A 3 16.22 -1.82 -7.47
CA ALA A 3 16.65 -2.69 -6.39
C ALA A 3 15.51 -3.64 -6.02
N GLN A 4 15.80 -4.94 -5.93
CA GLN A 4 14.81 -5.91 -5.47
C GLN A 4 14.38 -5.52 -4.05
N VAL A 5 13.10 -5.18 -3.87
CA VAL A 5 12.53 -4.96 -2.53
C VAL A 5 12.48 -6.33 -1.83
N PRO A 6 13.22 -6.55 -0.74
CA PRO A 6 13.26 -7.86 -0.11
C PRO A 6 11.88 -8.30 0.37
N GLY A 7 11.49 -9.53 0.02
CA GLY A 7 10.16 -10.07 0.38
C GLY A 7 9.01 -9.63 -0.53
N LEU A 8 9.26 -8.82 -1.58
CA LEU A 8 8.26 -8.49 -2.59
C LEU A 8 8.37 -9.41 -3.81
N ALA A 9 7.46 -10.37 -3.93
CA ALA A 9 7.31 -11.19 -5.12
C ALA A 9 6.36 -10.52 -6.13
N ARG A 10 6.59 -10.77 -7.42
CA ARG A 10 5.80 -10.23 -8.54
C ARG A 10 5.36 -11.35 -9.45
N TYR A 11 4.08 -11.35 -9.82
CA TYR A 11 3.50 -12.36 -10.70
C TYR A 11 2.68 -11.66 -11.80
N ALA A 12 2.69 -12.25 -13.00
CA ALA A 12 1.77 -11.92 -14.07
C ALA A 12 0.75 -13.07 -14.17
N ILE A 13 -0.50 -12.78 -13.80
CA ILE A 13 -1.57 -13.78 -13.75
C ILE A 13 -2.49 -13.53 -14.93
N GLU A 14 -2.60 -14.50 -15.83
CA GLU A 14 -3.57 -14.44 -16.91
C GLU A 14 -4.95 -14.87 -16.39
N LEU A 15 -5.92 -13.96 -16.46
CA LEU A 15 -7.32 -14.23 -16.17
C LEU A 15 -8.10 -14.37 -17.47
N ARG A 16 -9.01 -15.35 -17.49
CA ARG A 16 -9.89 -15.63 -18.62
C ARG A 16 -11.35 -15.44 -18.19
N GLY A 17 -12.07 -14.62 -18.95
CA GLY A 17 -13.50 -14.40 -18.75
C GLY A 17 -14.32 -15.66 -19.03
N PRO A 18 -15.54 -15.75 -18.48
CA PRO A 18 -16.44 -16.86 -18.76
C PRO A 18 -16.83 -16.89 -20.24
N ALA A 19 -17.28 -18.06 -20.72
CA ALA A 19 -17.87 -18.17 -22.04
C ALA A 19 -19.16 -17.31 -22.14
N PRO A 20 -19.46 -16.69 -23.30
CA PRO A 20 -18.80 -16.87 -24.60
C PRO A 20 -17.64 -15.92 -24.90
N SER A 21 -17.46 -14.82 -24.15
CA SER A 21 -16.49 -13.77 -24.51
C SER A 21 -15.03 -14.22 -24.43
N ARG A 22 -14.71 -15.13 -23.48
CA ARG A 22 -13.34 -15.66 -23.23
C ARG A 22 -12.26 -14.57 -23.18
N GLU A 23 -12.63 -13.36 -22.78
CA GLU A 23 -11.74 -12.21 -22.75
C GLU A 23 -10.52 -12.51 -21.88
N ARG A 24 -9.33 -12.13 -22.33
CA ARG A 24 -8.07 -12.37 -21.61
C ARG A 24 -7.56 -11.07 -21.06
N ARG A 25 -7.20 -11.05 -19.78
CA ARG A 25 -6.50 -9.93 -19.15
C ARG A 25 -5.35 -10.44 -18.29
N VAL A 26 -4.26 -9.68 -18.24
CA VAL A 26 -3.13 -9.97 -17.34
C VAL A 26 -3.23 -9.09 -16.11
N VAL A 27 -3.30 -9.70 -14.94
CA VAL A 27 -3.25 -9.02 -13.64
C VAL A 27 -1.84 -9.12 -13.09
N ARG A 28 -1.25 -7.97 -12.77
CA ARG A 28 0.03 -7.89 -12.05
C ARG A 28 -0.25 -8.05 -10.55
N LEU A 29 0.19 -9.17 -9.97
CA LEU A 29 0.10 -9.43 -8.53
C LEU A 29 1.42 -9.10 -7.85
N TYR A 30 1.36 -8.28 -6.80
CA TYR A 30 2.47 -7.99 -5.92
C TYR A 30 2.19 -8.61 -4.55
N TRP A 31 3.05 -9.52 -4.10
CA TRP A 31 2.91 -10.21 -2.83
C TRP A 31 4.08 -9.89 -1.90
N TYR A 32 3.80 -9.31 -0.75
CA TYR A 32 4.80 -8.92 0.23
C TYR A 32 4.76 -9.79 1.48
N SER A 33 5.86 -10.47 1.77
CA SER A 33 5.93 -11.51 2.80
C SER A 33 6.59 -11.12 4.11
N ARG A 34 7.23 -9.95 4.16
CA ARG A 34 8.06 -9.51 5.30
C ARG A 34 7.38 -8.49 6.21
N TRP A 35 6.06 -8.35 6.14
CA TRP A 35 5.33 -7.44 7.02
C TRP A 35 5.27 -7.99 8.44
N VAL A 36 5.84 -7.26 9.38
CA VAL A 36 5.80 -7.56 10.82
C VAL A 36 4.67 -6.76 11.47
N ASP A 37 3.82 -7.45 12.23
CA ASP A 37 2.82 -6.81 13.07
C ASP A 37 3.39 -6.55 14.47
N PHE A 38 3.01 -5.42 15.05
CA PHE A 38 3.39 -5.05 16.41
C PHE A 38 2.15 -5.06 17.30
N PRO A 39 2.18 -5.73 18.46
CA PRO A 39 0.99 -5.90 19.30
C PRO A 39 0.65 -4.64 20.11
N SER A 40 1.57 -3.68 20.21
CA SER A 40 1.42 -2.48 21.04
C SER A 40 2.24 -1.30 20.51
N SER A 41 1.71 -0.09 20.71
CA SER A 41 2.39 1.18 20.45
C SER A 41 3.69 1.34 21.24
N ALA A 42 3.88 0.60 22.34
CA ALA A 42 5.15 0.55 23.06
C ALA A 42 6.34 0.06 22.21
N SER A 43 6.07 -0.58 21.06
CA SER A 43 7.10 -1.02 20.12
C SER A 43 7.62 0.11 19.22
N ILE A 44 6.91 1.25 19.16
CA ILE A 44 7.32 2.42 18.36
C ILE A 44 8.66 2.92 18.89
N GLY A 45 9.63 3.13 17.99
CA GLY A 45 10.99 3.52 18.33
C GLY A 45 11.97 2.34 18.50
N SER A 46 11.49 1.10 18.55
CA SER A 46 12.38 -0.07 18.59
C SER A 46 13.07 -0.32 17.25
N LYS A 47 14.25 -0.97 17.29
CA LYS A 47 14.97 -1.38 16.07
C LYS A 47 14.10 -2.24 15.12
N PRO A 48 13.34 -3.25 15.61
CA PRO A 48 12.44 -4.02 14.75
C PRO A 48 11.35 -3.15 14.11
N PHE A 49 10.78 -2.20 14.86
CA PHE A 49 9.78 -1.28 14.32
C PHE A 49 10.32 -0.46 13.17
N PHE A 50 11.47 0.20 13.35
CA PHE A 50 12.10 1.00 12.28
C PHE A 50 12.50 0.13 11.09
N SER A 51 13.03 -1.07 11.31
CA SER A 51 13.36 -1.99 10.22
C SER A 51 12.12 -2.39 9.39
N ASN A 52 10.99 -2.65 10.05
CA ASN A 52 9.74 -2.94 9.35
C ASN A 52 9.19 -1.72 8.62
N ALA A 53 9.15 -0.56 9.28
CA ALA A 53 8.70 0.70 8.69
C ALA A 53 9.50 1.05 7.44
N TRP A 54 10.83 0.89 7.49
CA TRP A 54 11.70 1.10 6.34
C TRP A 54 11.38 0.13 5.20
N SER A 55 11.20 -1.15 5.50
CA SER A 55 10.87 -2.16 4.48
C SER A 55 9.52 -1.86 3.80
N VAL A 56 8.51 -1.45 4.57
CA VAL A 56 7.19 -1.04 4.05
C VAL A 56 7.29 0.23 3.22
N LEU A 57 8.10 1.21 3.65
CA LEU A 57 8.35 2.44 2.88
C LEU A 57 9.02 2.15 1.54
N HIS A 58 10.08 1.32 1.52
CA HIS A 58 10.75 0.90 0.29
C HIS A 58 9.80 0.17 -0.66
N MET A 59 8.96 -0.71 -0.12
CA MET A 59 7.89 -1.36 -0.90
C MET A 59 6.91 -0.33 -1.48
N ALA A 60 6.43 0.63 -0.68
CA ALA A 60 5.49 1.64 -1.14
C ALA A 60 6.09 2.54 -2.23
N LEU A 61 7.33 2.98 -2.06
CA LEU A 61 8.08 3.74 -3.08
C LEU A 61 8.28 2.95 -4.37
N HIS A 62 8.45 1.62 -4.28
CA HIS A 62 8.51 0.74 -5.46
C HIS A 62 7.14 0.62 -6.15
N ILE A 63 6.05 0.52 -5.40
CA ILE A 63 4.67 0.36 -5.93
C ILE A 63 4.14 1.66 -6.56
N LEU A 64 4.48 2.82 -6.01
CA LEU A 64 3.93 4.10 -6.43
C LEU A 64 4.05 4.40 -7.95
N PRO A 65 5.22 4.25 -8.61
CA PRO A 65 5.32 4.45 -10.05
C PRO A 65 4.51 3.42 -10.85
N LEU A 66 4.37 2.19 -10.35
CA LEU A 66 3.59 1.14 -11.01
C LEU A 66 2.10 1.46 -11.02
N LEU A 67 1.60 2.14 -9.98
CA LEU A 67 0.22 2.63 -9.95
C LEU A 67 0.02 3.79 -10.93
N ALA A 68 1.02 4.65 -11.09
CA ALA A 68 0.97 5.72 -12.10
C ALA A 68 0.98 5.17 -13.53
N GLU A 69 1.74 4.10 -13.82
CA GLU A 69 1.74 3.43 -15.13
C GLU A 69 0.36 2.88 -15.54
N VAL A 70 -0.39 2.36 -14.57
CA VAL A 70 -1.71 1.78 -14.79
C VAL A 70 -2.75 2.88 -15.10
N GLY A 71 -2.56 4.09 -14.60
CA GLY A 71 -3.44 5.23 -14.85
C GLY A 71 -4.75 5.19 -14.06
N SER A 72 -5.50 6.29 -14.12
CA SER A 72 -6.73 6.50 -13.31
C SER A 72 -7.96 5.71 -13.77
N ALA A 73 -7.89 5.06 -14.94
CA ALA A 73 -8.99 4.25 -15.48
C ALA A 73 -9.14 2.89 -14.79
N HIS A 74 -8.18 2.51 -13.93
CA HIS A 74 -8.13 1.18 -13.32
C HIS A 74 -7.97 1.26 -11.80
N TRP A 75 -8.53 0.27 -11.12
CA TRP A 75 -8.42 0.12 -9.67
C TRP A 75 -7.35 -0.90 -9.31
N ALA A 76 -6.53 -0.58 -8.32
CA ALA A 76 -5.64 -1.55 -7.68
C ALA A 76 -6.39 -2.25 -6.54
N VAL A 77 -6.32 -3.59 -6.52
CA VAL A 77 -6.83 -4.38 -5.40
C VAL A 77 -5.72 -4.53 -4.36
N CYS A 78 -5.96 -4.05 -3.14
CA CYS A 78 -5.06 -4.21 -2.01
C CYS A 78 -5.78 -5.00 -0.90
N HIS A 79 -5.16 -6.06 -0.40
CA HIS A 79 -5.72 -6.86 0.69
C HIS A 79 -4.64 -7.40 1.63
N CYS A 80 -5.07 -7.74 2.84
CA CYS A 80 -4.30 -8.55 3.79
C CYS A 80 -5.18 -9.72 4.23
N SER A 81 -5.39 -9.91 5.54
CA SER A 81 -6.41 -10.81 6.09
C SER A 81 -7.77 -10.11 6.13
N ALA A 82 -8.05 -9.32 7.19
CA ALA A 82 -9.32 -8.59 7.31
C ALA A 82 -9.45 -7.37 6.37
N GLY A 83 -8.35 -6.98 5.71
CA GLY A 83 -8.33 -5.87 4.76
C GLY A 83 -8.53 -4.50 5.38
N VAL A 84 -8.05 -4.28 6.62
CA VAL A 84 -8.21 -2.99 7.33
C VAL A 84 -6.93 -2.47 8.00
N GLY A 85 -6.12 -3.35 8.62
CA GLY A 85 -4.83 -3.00 9.24
C GLY A 85 -3.75 -2.69 8.20
N ARG A 86 -2.96 -3.69 7.81
CA ARG A 86 -1.90 -3.56 6.78
C ARG A 86 -2.38 -2.94 5.47
N THR A 87 -3.58 -3.31 5.01
CA THR A 87 -4.23 -2.72 3.83
C THR A 87 -4.44 -1.22 4.00
N GLY A 88 -5.00 -0.79 5.13
CA GLY A 88 -5.20 0.62 5.43
C GLY A 88 -3.87 1.36 5.55
N THR A 89 -2.89 0.79 6.25
CA THR A 89 -1.56 1.39 6.39
C THR A 89 -0.90 1.62 5.04
N LEU A 90 -0.95 0.63 4.13
CA LEU A 90 -0.36 0.77 2.79
C LEU A 90 -1.08 1.81 1.94
N ILE A 91 -2.42 1.79 1.92
CA ILE A 91 -3.20 2.77 1.14
C ILE A 91 -2.98 4.19 1.66
N ALA A 92 -3.00 4.38 2.98
CA ALA A 92 -2.73 5.67 3.60
C ALA A 92 -1.32 6.16 3.28
N LEU A 93 -0.31 5.28 3.40
CA LEU A 93 1.08 5.62 3.09
C LEU A 93 1.26 6.03 1.61
N LEU A 94 0.65 5.31 0.66
CA LEU A 94 0.71 5.65 -0.76
C LEU A 94 0.11 7.04 -1.03
N SER A 95 -1.03 7.36 -0.43
CA SER A 95 -1.66 8.68 -0.52
C SER A 95 -0.77 9.78 0.08
N LEU A 96 -0.21 9.53 1.27
CA LEU A 96 0.66 10.49 1.97
C LEU A 96 1.98 10.72 1.24
N LEU A 97 2.56 9.71 0.59
CA LEU A 97 3.75 9.88 -0.24
C LEU A 97 3.48 10.79 -1.44
N GLN A 98 2.29 10.69 -2.05
CA GLN A 98 1.88 11.62 -3.12
C GLN A 98 1.65 13.04 -2.58
N HIS A 99 1.14 13.19 -1.36
CA HIS A 99 1.01 14.47 -0.69
C HIS A 99 2.39 15.09 -0.42
N VAL A 100 3.31 14.34 0.18
CA VAL A 100 4.69 14.77 0.49
C VAL A 100 5.47 15.12 -0.77
N ALA A 101 5.25 14.41 -1.88
CA ALA A 101 5.88 14.74 -3.17
C ALA A 101 5.55 16.16 -3.67
N ARG A 102 4.46 16.77 -3.19
CA ARG A 102 4.09 18.17 -3.49
C ARG A 102 4.80 19.19 -2.59
N SER A 103 5.74 18.74 -1.76
CA SER A 103 6.51 19.56 -0.80
C SER A 103 5.64 20.42 0.12
N PRO A 104 4.65 19.85 0.82
CA PRO A 104 3.85 20.57 1.80
C PRO A 104 4.72 20.98 3.01
N PRO A 105 4.31 22.00 3.78
CA PRO A 105 4.95 22.32 5.06
C PRO A 105 4.95 21.11 6.00
N ALA A 106 6.06 20.85 6.69
CA ALA A 106 6.14 19.74 7.64
C ALA A 106 5.06 19.81 8.74
N SER A 107 4.65 21.02 9.12
CA SER A 107 3.60 21.28 10.11
C SER A 107 2.21 20.79 9.67
N SER A 108 1.95 20.59 8.38
CA SER A 108 0.64 20.09 7.91
C SER A 108 0.56 18.57 7.83
N LEU A 109 1.65 17.85 8.13
CA LEU A 109 1.71 16.40 7.92
C LEU A 109 0.78 15.64 8.86
N ASP A 110 0.71 16.04 10.13
CA ASP A 110 -0.18 15.40 11.11
C ASP A 110 -1.65 15.53 10.73
N GLU A 111 -2.04 16.71 10.24
CA GLU A 111 -3.38 16.96 9.72
C GLU A 111 -3.65 16.10 8.47
N ALA A 112 -2.71 16.03 7.54
CA ALA A 112 -2.83 15.20 6.34
C ALA A 112 -2.99 13.71 6.67
N VAL A 113 -2.22 13.19 7.64
CA VAL A 113 -2.33 11.82 8.14
C VAL A 113 -3.72 11.57 8.71
N ARG A 114 -4.17 12.42 9.62
CA ARG A 114 -5.48 12.30 10.27
C ARG A 114 -6.61 12.33 9.23
N HIS A 115 -6.62 13.33 8.36
CA HIS A 115 -7.63 13.50 7.31
C HIS A 115 -7.66 12.31 6.34
N THR A 116 -6.49 11.80 5.93
CA THR A 116 -6.40 10.63 5.07
C THR A 116 -7.06 9.41 5.72
N ILE A 117 -6.80 9.17 7.01
CA ILE A 117 -7.37 8.03 7.74
C ILE A 117 -8.88 8.19 7.93
N GLU A 118 -9.36 9.39 8.27
CA GLU A 118 -10.78 9.69 8.43
C GLU A 118 -11.56 9.44 7.12
N CYS A 119 -11.11 10.00 6.00
CA CYS A 119 -11.74 9.77 4.69
C CYS A 119 -11.71 8.28 4.28
N MET A 120 -10.66 7.54 4.64
CA MET A 120 -10.62 6.10 4.40
C MET A 120 -11.65 5.35 5.25
N ARG A 121 -11.85 5.78 6.51
CA ARG A 121 -12.82 5.17 7.44
C ARG A 121 -14.28 5.42 7.06
N GLU A 122 -14.57 6.51 6.35
CA GLU A 122 -15.89 6.78 5.74
C GLU A 122 -16.24 5.76 4.65
N ARG A 123 -15.24 5.25 3.91
CA ARG A 123 -15.45 4.30 2.81
C ARG A 123 -15.37 2.83 3.27
N ARG A 124 -14.57 2.56 4.30
CA ARG A 124 -14.44 1.23 4.91
C ARG A 124 -14.10 1.37 6.38
N LEU A 125 -14.93 0.80 7.25
CA LEU A 125 -14.72 0.87 8.70
C LEU A 125 -13.35 0.29 9.10
N TRP A 126 -12.76 0.89 10.14
CA TRP A 126 -11.53 0.43 10.79
C TRP A 126 -10.24 0.48 9.96
N MET A 127 -10.21 1.22 8.85
CA MET A 127 -8.97 1.42 8.10
C MET A 127 -7.87 2.00 9.01
N VAL A 128 -6.67 1.42 8.89
CA VAL A 128 -5.55 1.65 9.82
C VAL A 128 -5.97 1.26 11.25
N LYS A 129 -6.17 -0.05 11.44
CA LYS A 129 -6.48 -0.69 12.73
C LYS A 129 -5.22 -0.97 13.53
#